data_AF-A0A2P2Q3F5-F1
#
_entry.id   AF-A0A2P2Q3F5-F1
#
_cell.length_a   1.000
_cell.length_b   1.000
_cell.length_c   1.000
_cell.angle_alpha   90.00
_cell.angle_beta   90.00
_cell.angle_gamma   90.00
#
_symmetry.space_group_name_H-M   'P 1'
#
loop_
_entity.id
_entity.type
_entity.pdbx_description
1 polymer ?
#
loop_
_entity_poly.entity_id
_entity_poly.type
_entity_poly.pdbx_seq_one_letter_code
_entity_poly.pdbx_strand_id
1 'polypeptide(L)' 'MEEAEVEPDAITFVGVLCACVQTNDVKGGYRYFTHLRKRYGITPTQEHYTCMIELYTRANMSNELRELVNAGTEGINA' A
#
# COMPACT_ATOMS: atom_id res chain seq x y z
N MET A 1 11.11 14.99 0.01
CA MET A 1 11.31 13.93 -1.00
C MET A 1 10.97 14.50 -2.37
N GLU A 2 9.69 14.78 -2.69
CA GLU A 2 9.33 15.41 -3.98
C GLU A 2 9.94 16.83 -4.15
N GLU A 3 9.92 17.69 -3.12
CA GLU A 3 10.53 19.03 -3.17
C GLU A 3 12.06 19.03 -3.22
N ALA A 4 12.69 17.89 -2.90
CA ALA A 4 14.14 17.72 -2.92
C ALA A 4 14.62 17.01 -4.19
N GLU A 5 13.72 16.78 -5.17
CA GLU A 5 13.99 16.02 -6.40
C GLU A 5 14.49 14.58 -6.14
N VAL A 6 14.15 14.01 -4.98
CA VAL A 6 14.46 12.63 -4.62
C VAL A 6 13.22 11.78 -4.84
N GLU A 7 13.28 10.86 -5.79
CA GLU A 7 12.19 9.91 -6.03
C GLU A 7 12.06 8.95 -4.84
N PRO A 8 10.85 8.81 -4.27
CA PRO A 8 10.60 7.84 -3.22
C PRO A 8 10.72 6.42 -3.75
N ASP A 9 11.41 5.57 -3.01
CA ASP A 9 11.60 4.16 -3.32
C ASP A 9 10.57 3.25 -2.61
N ALA A 10 10.67 1.94 -2.86
CA ALA A 10 9.80 0.95 -2.22
C ALA A 10 9.84 1.05 -0.68
N ILE A 11 11.01 1.26 -0.08
CA ILE A 11 11.15 1.35 1.39
C ILE A 11 10.45 2.59 1.93
N THR A 12 10.55 3.71 1.23
CA THR A 12 9.88 4.96 1.56
C THR A 12 8.36 4.77 1.61
N PHE A 13 7.80 4.06 0.64
CA PHE A 13 6.36 3.78 0.60
C PHE A 13 5.90 2.86 1.73
N VAL A 14 6.71 1.88 2.16
CA VAL A 14 6.41 1.10 3.38
C VAL A 14 6.30 2.03 4.59
N GLY A 15 7.24 2.97 4.77
CA GLY A 15 7.19 3.95 5.86
C GLY A 15 5.92 4.79 5.85
N VAL A 16 5.50 5.27 4.68
CA VAL A 16 4.26 6.04 4.52
C VAL A 16 3.03 5.18 4.85
N LEU A 17 2.97 3.94 4.36
CA LEU A 17 1.84 3.05 4.64
C LEU A 17 1.77 2.66 6.13
N CYS A 18 2.92 2.44 6.79
CA CYS A 18 2.98 2.24 8.23
C CYS A 18 2.39 3.43 9.01
N ALA A 19 2.69 4.67 8.60
CA ALA A 19 2.10 5.85 9.21
C ALA A 19 0.57 5.90 9.01
N CYS A 20 0.07 5.52 7.83
CA CYS A 20 -1.37 5.39 7.57
C CYS A 20 -2.02 4.33 8.46
N VAL A 21 -1.36 3.19 8.67
CA VAL A 21 -1.81 2.13 9.59
C VAL A 21 -1.93 2.66 11.02
N GLN A 22 -0.91 3.36 11.52
CA GLN A 22 -0.90 3.91 12.88
C GLN A 22 -2.03 4.93 13.09
N THR A 23 -2.32 5.76 12.08
CA THR A 23 -3.36 6.79 12.12
C THR A 23 -4.73 6.30 11.66
N ASN A 24 -4.84 5.03 11.25
CA ASN A 24 -6.03 4.43 10.63
C ASN A 24 -6.55 5.23 9.39
N ASP A 25 -5.65 5.89 8.67
CA ASP A 25 -5.97 6.66 7.47
C ASP A 25 -6.06 5.74 6.24
N VAL A 26 -7.23 5.10 6.08
CA VAL A 26 -7.51 4.20 4.95
C VAL A 26 -7.39 4.92 3.61
N LYS A 27 -7.89 6.16 3.53
CA LYS A 27 -7.92 6.93 2.28
C LYS A 27 -6.51 7.31 1.84
N GLY A 28 -5.68 7.74 2.79
CA GLY A 28 -4.25 7.99 2.56
C GLY A 28 -3.53 6.73 2.11
N GLY A 29 -3.70 5.62 2.85
CA GLY A 29 -3.07 4.34 2.54
C GLY A 29 -3.37 3.87 1.11
N TYR A 30 -4.65 3.86 0.72
CA TYR A 30 -5.06 3.51 -0.64
C TYR A 30 -4.47 4.44 -1.71
N ARG A 31 -4.45 5.75 -1.45
CA ARG A 31 -3.90 6.74 -2.37
C ARG A 31 -2.40 6.52 -2.59
N TYR A 32 -1.64 6.34 -1.53
CA TYR A 32 -0.19 6.12 -1.62
C TYR A 32 0.15 4.76 -2.24
N PHE A 33 -0.59 3.70 -1.89
CA PHE A 33 -0.44 2.39 -2.52
C PHE A 33 -0.73 2.44 -4.04
N THR A 34 -1.72 3.23 -4.44
CA THR A 34 -2.01 3.44 -5.87
C THR A 34 -0.92 4.26 -6.57
N HIS A 35 -0.39 5.29 -5.92
CA HIS A 35 0.69 6.11 -6.46
C HIS A 35 1.97 5.31 -6.66
N LEU A 36 2.33 4.45 -5.70
CA LEU A 36 3.46 3.52 -5.81
C LEU A 36 3.44 2.79 -7.17
N ARG A 37 2.30 2.23 -7.57
CA ARG A 37 2.16 1.51 -8.86
C ARG A 37 2.06 2.43 -10.06
N LYS A 38 1.14 3.39 -10.02
CA LYS A 38 0.71 4.15 -11.21
C LYS A 38 1.58 5.37 -11.49
N ARG A 39 2.09 6.02 -10.44
CA ARG A 39 2.89 7.26 -10.56
C ARG A 39 4.38 6.96 -10.53
N TYR A 40 4.81 6.06 -9.64
CA TYR A 40 6.22 5.74 -9.45
C TYR A 40 6.66 4.45 -10.15
N GLY A 41 5.73 3.68 -10.71
CA GLY A 41 6.06 2.44 -11.43
C GLY A 41 6.68 1.35 -10.55
N ILE A 42 6.57 1.48 -9.23
CA ILE A 42 7.15 0.56 -8.27
C ILE A 42 6.19 -0.63 -8.09
N THR A 43 6.72 -1.84 -8.25
CA THR A 43 5.98 -3.07 -7.97
C THR A 43 5.80 -3.21 -6.45
N PRO A 44 4.57 -3.37 -5.93
CA PRO A 44 4.36 -3.54 -4.51
C PRO A 44 5.02 -4.82 -4.00
N THR A 45 5.75 -4.70 -2.89
CA THR A 45 6.36 -5.84 -2.20
C THR A 45 5.42 -6.42 -1.14
N GLN A 46 5.80 -7.54 -0.54
CA GLN A 46 5.04 -8.18 0.54
C GLN A 46 4.74 -7.22 1.69
N GLU A 47 5.69 -6.39 2.09
CA GLU A 47 5.56 -5.41 3.17
C GLU A 47 4.46 -4.38 2.87
N HIS A 48 4.35 -3.92 1.62
CA HIS A 48 3.28 -3.00 1.21
C HIS A 48 1.90 -3.64 1.34
N TYR A 49 1.77 -4.91 0.92
CA TYR A 49 0.53 -5.66 1.06
C TYR A 49 0.20 -5.91 2.53
N THR A 50 1.18 -6.23 3.38
CA THR A 50 0.98 -6.39 4.83
C THR A 50 0.42 -5.11 5.44
N CYS A 51 0.97 -3.94 5.13
CA CYS A 51 0.43 -2.66 5.63
C CYS A 51 -1.02 -2.43 5.17
N MET A 52 -1.34 -2.70 3.91
CA MET A 52 -2.70 -2.53 3.39
C MET A 52 -3.70 -3.51 4.02
N ILE A 53 -3.30 -4.77 4.23
CA ILE A 53 -4.10 -5.79 4.93
C ILE A 53 -4.38 -5.36 6.37
N GLU A 54 -3.36 -4.91 7.10
CA GLU A 54 -3.52 -4.44 8.47
C GLU A 54 -4.46 -3.23 8.54
N LEU A 55 -4.29 -2.27 7.62
CA LEU A 55 -5.12 -1.06 7.54
C LEU A 55 -6.60 -1.40 7.33
N TYR A 56 -6.92 -2.28 6.37
CA TYR A 56 -8.30 -2.70 6.13
C TYR A 56 -8.88 -3.55 7.27
N THR A 57 -8.06 -4.39 7.89
CA THR A 57 -8.47 -5.21 9.04
C THR A 57 -8.89 -4.31 10.21
N ARG A 58 -8.08 -3.30 10.54
CA ARG A 58 -8.37 -2.35 11.62
C ARG A 58 -9.58 -1.46 11.33
N ALA A 59 -9.84 -1.17 10.06
CA ALA A 59 -11.01 -0.41 9.62
C ALA A 59 -12.29 -1.25 9.47
N ASN A 60 -12.25 -2.57 9.72
CA ASN A 60 -13.34 -3.52 9.45
C ASN A 60 -13.84 -3.50 7.98
N MET A 61 -12.94 -3.25 7.04
CA MET A 61 -13.23 -3.15 5.60
C MET A 61 -12.99 -4.49 4.91
N SER A 62 -13.88 -5.44 5.17
CA SER A 62 -13.73 -6.83 4.75
C SER A 62 -13.83 -7.05 3.24
N ASN A 63 -14.61 -6.23 2.53
CA ASN A 63 -14.75 -6.33 1.07
C ASN A 63 -13.46 -5.90 0.38
N GLU A 64 -12.91 -4.75 0.75
CA GLU A 64 -11.68 -4.19 0.23
C GLU A 64 -10.47 -5.08 0.56
N LEU A 65 -10.47 -5.66 1.77
CA LEU A 65 -9.47 -6.65 2.15
C LEU A 65 -9.52 -7.89 1.23
N ARG A 66 -10.72 -8.41 0.94
CA ARG A 66 -10.88 -9.57 0.05
C ARG A 66 -10.45 -9.24 -1.39
N GLU A 67 -10.81 -8.07 -1.89
CA GLU A 67 -10.38 -7.62 -3.21
C GLU A 67 -8.86 -7.49 -3.30
N LEU A 68 -8.22 -6.91 -2.28
CA LEU A 68 -6.78 -6.77 -2.21
C LEU A 68 -6.08 -8.14 -2.21
N VAL A 69 -6.56 -9.08 -1.39
CA VAL A 69 -5.98 -10.43 -1.30
C VAL A 69 -6.15 -11.17 -2.62
N ASN A 70 -7.34 -11.12 -3.23
CA ASN A 70 -7.59 -11.75 -4.53
C ASN A 70 -6.66 -11.17 -5.61
N ALA A 71 -6.52 -9.83 -5.65
CA ALA A 71 -5.62 -9.16 -6.59
C ALA A 71 -4.13 -9.47 -6.35
N GLY A 72 -3.73 -9.76 -5.11
CA GLY A 72 -2.37 -10.18 -4.75
C GLY A 72 -2.08 -11.64 -5.09
N THR A 73 -3.07 -12.53 -4.99
CA THR A 73 -2.90 -13.97 -5.29
C THR A 73 -2.76 -14.29 -6.78
N GLU A 74 -3.27 -13.43 -7.67
CA GLU A 74 -3.08 -13.58 -9.13
C GLU A 74 -1.61 -13.42 -9.58
N GLY A 75 -0.73 -12.89 -8.71
CA GLY A 75 0.72 -12.77 -8.96
C GLY A 75 1.58 -13.92 -8.43
N ILE A 76 1.01 -14.91 -7.72
CA ILE A 76 1.78 -16.02 -7.11
C ILE A 76 1.67 -17.32 -7.95
N ASN A 77 0.75 -17.36 -8.93
CA ASN A 77 0.51 -18.52 -9.81
C ASN A 77 0.87 -18.25 -11.30
N ALA A 78 1.69 -17.24 -11.58
CA ALA A 78 2.18 -16.95 -12.94
C ALA A 78 3.68 -17.25 -13.07
#